data_AF-A0A5D0UCM9-F1
#
_entry.id   AF-A0A5D0UCM9-F1
#
_cell.length_a   1.000
_cell.length_b   1.000
_cell.length_c   1.000
_cell.angle_alpha   90.00
_cell.angle_beta   90.00
_cell.angle_gamma   90.00
#
_symmetry.space_group_name_H-M   'P 1'
#
loop_
_entity.id
_entity.type
_entity.pdbx_description
1 polymer ?
#
loop_
_entity_poly.entity_id
_entity_poly.type
_entity_poly.pdbx_seq_one_letter_code
_entity_poly.pdbx_strand_id
1 'polypeptide(L)'
;MSQRMRTAAARANDHDSTVAEFFPNEGSAFTCSVNTEGGTRLEVRYADPDLRDLCASDRELRRKYGAVCARRIATRLRAIDAADCLDDLMRAPGHCHPLNGEYYKDCFAFRLDGGYRLIFRLMTDEERKAQEIPDDTAALVVEIIDYHQG
;
A
#
# COMPACT_ATOMS: atom_id res chain seq x y z
N MET A 1 -19.02 53.43 32.48
CA MET A 1 -19.42 52.01 32.59
C MET A 1 -18.86 51.31 31.35
N SER A 2 -17.71 50.63 31.44
CA SER A 2 -17.59 49.17 31.65
C SER A 2 -18.53 48.42 30.70
N GLN A 3 -18.07 47.67 29.70
CA GLN A 3 -17.18 46.51 29.87
C GLN A 3 -16.25 46.28 28.66
N ARG A 4 -15.10 45.66 28.98
CA ARG A 4 -14.13 45.03 28.08
C ARG A 4 -14.58 43.60 27.76
N MET A 5 -14.24 43.11 26.57
CA MET A 5 -13.84 41.72 26.23
C MET A 5 -13.56 41.69 24.71
N ARG A 6 -12.31 41.65 24.19
CA ARG A 6 -11.49 40.45 23.87
C ARG A 6 -12.38 39.28 23.41
N THR A 7 -12.24 38.67 22.22
CA THR A 7 -11.06 37.92 21.75
C THR A 7 -11.27 37.41 20.30
N ALA A 8 -10.14 37.07 19.66
CA ALA A 8 -9.92 36.03 18.63
C ALA A 8 -10.20 36.32 17.14
N ALA A 9 -9.08 36.40 16.41
CA ALA A 9 -8.96 36.22 14.97
C ALA A 9 -9.15 34.73 14.58
N ALA A 10 -9.79 34.48 13.44
CA ALA A 10 -9.66 33.22 12.71
C ALA A 10 -9.09 33.52 11.33
N ARG A 11 -7.87 33.01 11.11
CA ARG A 11 -7.15 33.01 9.83
C ARG A 11 -7.72 31.90 8.94
N ALA A 12 -7.89 32.26 7.66
CA ALA A 12 -7.57 31.54 6.43
C ALA A 12 -7.38 30.01 6.49
N ASN A 13 -8.01 29.28 5.58
CA ASN A 13 -7.30 28.90 4.34
C ASN A 13 -8.24 28.28 3.30
N ASP A 14 -8.29 28.94 2.15
CA ASP A 14 -8.55 28.34 0.85
C ASP A 14 -7.71 27.07 0.67
N HIS A 15 -8.31 26.00 0.17
CA HIS A 15 -7.61 24.93 -0.54
C HIS A 15 -8.26 24.81 -1.91
N ASP A 16 -7.92 25.79 -2.75
CA ASP A 16 -7.84 25.59 -4.18
C ASP A 16 -6.46 24.98 -4.50
N SER A 17 -6.41 24.29 -5.63
CA SER A 17 -5.24 23.95 -6.43
C SER A 17 -4.69 22.51 -6.36
N THR A 18 -4.87 21.88 -7.53
CA THR A 18 -3.90 21.08 -8.29
C THR A 18 -3.85 19.57 -8.08
N VAL A 19 -4.58 18.89 -8.97
CA VAL A 19 -4.15 17.67 -9.68
C VAL A 19 -2.63 17.62 -9.86
N ALA A 20 -1.98 16.69 -9.17
CA ALA A 20 -0.61 16.30 -9.44
C ALA A 20 -0.62 14.89 -10.05
N GLU A 21 -0.52 14.83 -11.37
CA GLU A 21 -0.02 13.62 -12.02
C GLU A 21 1.43 13.41 -11.59
N PHE A 22 1.68 12.38 -10.79
CA PHE A 22 3.03 12.01 -10.38
C PHE A 22 3.41 10.65 -10.95
N PHE A 23 3.93 10.68 -12.18
CA PHE A 23 4.82 9.64 -12.68
C PHE A 23 6.27 10.08 -12.48
N PRO A 24 7.07 9.32 -11.72
CA PRO A 24 8.49 9.25 -12.05
C PRO A 24 8.87 7.81 -12.44
N ASN A 25 9.21 7.69 -13.72
CA ASN A 25 10.23 6.77 -14.20
C ASN A 25 11.62 7.37 -13.85
N GLU A 26 12.68 6.62 -14.13
CA GLU A 26 14.13 6.92 -13.99
C GLU A 26 14.75 6.36 -12.71
N GLY A 27 15.61 5.36 -12.89
CA GLY A 27 16.18 4.57 -11.82
C GLY A 27 17.27 5.29 -11.04
N SER A 28 17.36 4.97 -9.75
CA SER A 28 18.63 4.93 -9.02
C SER A 28 18.41 4.19 -7.71
N ALA A 29 19.31 3.26 -7.38
CA ALA A 29 19.31 2.54 -6.13
C ALA A 29 19.61 3.52 -4.99
N PHE A 30 18.60 3.83 -4.17
CA PHE A 30 18.83 4.50 -2.91
C PHE A 30 17.94 3.89 -1.83
N THR A 31 18.63 3.53 -0.76
CA THR A 31 18.19 3.00 0.52
C THR A 31 16.82 3.49 0.98
N CYS A 32 15.97 2.56 1.42
CA CYS A 32 14.79 2.88 2.21
C CYS A 32 15.26 3.44 3.56
N SER A 33 15.41 4.76 3.64
CA SER A 33 15.43 5.48 4.90
C SER A 33 13.99 5.59 5.37
N VAL A 34 13.64 4.79 6.38
CA VAL A 34 12.37 4.91 7.11
C VAL A 34 12.31 6.31 7.73
N ASN A 35 11.40 7.15 7.24
CA ASN A 35 11.11 8.44 7.87
C ASN A 35 10.15 8.18 9.03
N THR A 36 10.68 8.23 10.26
CA THR A 36 9.93 8.22 11.51
C THR A 36 9.37 9.61 11.80
N GLU A 37 8.25 9.99 11.18
CA GLU A 37 7.38 11.08 11.67
C GLU A 37 5.91 10.72 11.41
N GLY A 38 5.32 9.97 12.35
CA GLY A 38 3.90 10.08 12.76
C GLY A 38 2.79 10.08 11.71
N GLY A 39 2.93 9.33 10.61
CA GLY A 39 1.83 9.04 9.68
C GLY A 39 1.41 7.58 9.81
N THR A 40 0.12 7.34 10.03
CA THR A 40 -0.54 6.02 10.17
C THR A 40 -0.55 5.23 8.86
N ARG A 41 0.64 4.96 8.29
CA ARG A 41 0.76 4.22 7.03
C ARG A 41 0.62 2.72 7.25
N LEU A 42 0.08 2.05 6.24
CA LEU A 42 -0.02 0.59 6.25
C LEU A 42 1.36 -0.05 6.12
N GLU A 43 1.77 -0.81 7.13
CA GLU A 43 3.02 -1.57 7.05
C GLU A 43 2.85 -2.78 6.11
N VAL A 44 3.75 -2.93 5.13
CA VAL A 44 3.74 -4.09 4.21
C VAL A 44 4.48 -5.28 4.83
N ARG A 45 3.74 -6.38 5.03
CA ARG A 45 4.27 -7.68 5.48
C ARG A 45 4.05 -8.75 4.41
N TYR A 46 4.73 -9.88 4.55
CA TYR A 46 4.67 -10.99 3.59
C TYR A 46 4.35 -12.29 4.33
N ALA A 47 3.47 -13.10 3.75
CA ALA A 47 3.12 -14.42 4.29
C ALA A 47 4.26 -15.44 4.19
N ASP A 48 5.17 -15.25 3.23
CA ASP A 48 6.28 -16.16 2.94
C ASP A 48 7.61 -15.39 2.81
N PRO A 49 8.71 -15.84 3.45
CA PRO A 49 10.04 -15.24 3.27
C PRO A 49 10.54 -15.25 1.83
N ASP A 50 10.23 -16.28 1.03
CA ASP A 50 10.61 -16.34 -0.38
C ASP A 50 9.86 -15.27 -1.19
N LEU A 51 8.60 -15.01 -0.84
CA LEU A 51 7.82 -13.93 -1.46
C LEU A 51 8.38 -12.55 -1.10
N ARG A 52 8.80 -12.36 0.15
CA ARG A 52 9.48 -11.14 0.60
C ARG A 52 10.76 -10.92 -0.20
N ASP A 53 11.61 -11.93 -0.29
CA ASP A 53 12.92 -11.84 -0.94
C ASP A 53 12.76 -11.64 -2.46
N LEU A 54 11.74 -12.27 -3.06
CA LEU A 54 11.31 -12.01 -4.44
C LEU A 54 10.90 -10.55 -4.63
N CYS A 55 10.05 -10.01 -3.76
CA CYS A 55 9.56 -8.63 -3.86
C CYS A 55 10.62 -7.57 -3.53
N ALA A 56 11.65 -7.94 -2.76
CA ALA A 56 12.81 -7.09 -2.48
C ALA A 56 13.76 -6.96 -3.69
N SER A 57 13.66 -7.85 -4.68
CA SER A 57 14.55 -7.87 -5.85
C SER A 57 13.80 -7.60 -7.15
N ASP A 58 13.88 -6.37 -7.66
CA ASP A 58 13.34 -5.98 -8.98
C ASP A 58 13.90 -6.87 -10.10
N ARG A 59 15.16 -7.31 -10.00
CA ARG A 59 15.76 -8.25 -10.95
C ARG A 59 15.01 -9.58 -10.98
N GLU A 60 14.68 -10.16 -9.83
CA GLU A 60 13.97 -11.43 -9.74
C GLU A 60 12.51 -11.29 -10.19
N LEU A 61 11.85 -10.18 -9.83
CA LEU A 61 10.49 -9.89 -10.34
C LEU A 61 10.46 -9.80 -11.86
N ARG A 62 11.43 -9.11 -12.47
CA ARG A 62 11.52 -9.00 -13.95
C ARG A 62 11.79 -10.33 -14.61
N ARG A 63 12.60 -11.18 -13.99
CA ARG A 63 12.88 -12.54 -14.48
C ARG A 63 11.64 -13.42 -14.46
N LYS A 64 10.87 -13.36 -13.38
CA LYS A 64 9.70 -14.22 -13.16
C LYS A 64 8.44 -13.75 -13.89
N TYR A 65 8.15 -12.45 -13.84
CA TYR A 65 6.88 -11.88 -14.33
C TYR A 65 7.04 -10.93 -15.53
N GLY A 66 8.27 -10.66 -15.97
CA GLY A 66 8.55 -9.69 -17.02
C GLY A 66 8.55 -8.23 -16.52
N ALA A 67 9.11 -7.34 -17.34
CA ALA A 67 9.38 -5.95 -16.94
C ALA A 67 8.13 -5.13 -16.62
N VAL A 68 7.04 -5.33 -17.35
CA VAL A 68 5.78 -4.58 -17.15
C VAL A 68 5.11 -5.01 -15.85
N CYS A 69 4.99 -6.32 -15.61
CA CYS A 69 4.37 -6.84 -14.40
C CYS A 69 5.20 -6.51 -13.15
N ALA A 70 6.53 -6.65 -13.21
CA ALA A 70 7.43 -6.27 -12.12
C ALA A 70 7.26 -4.80 -11.70
N ARG A 71 7.17 -3.88 -12.67
CA ARG A 71 6.88 -2.47 -12.37
C ARG A 71 5.53 -2.30 -11.70
N ARG A 72 4.48 -2.98 -12.18
CA ARG A 72 3.15 -2.92 -11.54
C ARG A 72 3.19 -3.44 -10.11
N ILE A 73 3.87 -4.56 -9.85
CA ILE A 73 4.04 -5.11 -8.49
C ILE A 73 4.67 -4.06 -7.58
N ALA A 74 5.80 -3.47 -7.98
CA ALA A 74 6.46 -2.42 -7.20
C ALA A 74 5.54 -1.21 -6.96
N THR A 75 4.79 -0.77 -7.96
CA THR A 75 3.80 0.31 -7.79
C THR A 75 2.70 -0.05 -6.80
N ARG A 76 2.19 -1.30 -6.80
CA ARG A 76 1.15 -1.73 -5.85
C ARG A 76 1.68 -1.84 -4.44
N LEU A 77 2.87 -2.38 -4.24
CA LEU A 77 3.50 -2.46 -2.91
C LEU A 77 3.71 -1.06 -2.32
N ARG A 78 4.15 -0.08 -3.13
CA ARG A 78 4.25 1.32 -2.71
C ARG A 78 2.90 1.96 -2.42
N ALA A 79 1.85 1.59 -3.16
CA ALA A 79 0.50 2.08 -2.88
C ALA A 79 -0.02 1.56 -1.53
N ILE A 80 0.27 0.29 -1.20
CA ILE A 80 0.00 -0.27 0.13
C ILE A 80 0.75 0.52 1.19
N ASP A 81 2.07 0.64 1.06
CA ASP A 81 2.93 1.35 2.02
C ASP A 81 2.56 2.84 2.21
N ALA A 82 1.95 3.48 1.21
CA ALA A 82 1.57 4.88 1.27
C ALA A 82 0.12 5.12 1.73
N ALA A 83 -0.71 4.08 1.81
CA ALA A 83 -2.11 4.22 2.22
C ALA A 83 -2.23 4.30 3.75
N ASP A 84 -3.24 5.01 4.23
CA ASP A 84 -3.57 5.03 5.66
C ASP A 84 -4.62 3.96 6.00
N CYS A 85 -5.47 3.62 5.02
CA CYS A 85 -6.51 2.62 5.20
C CYS A 85 -6.81 1.82 3.92
N LEU A 86 -7.60 0.75 4.08
CA LEU A 86 -8.06 -0.07 2.96
C LEU A 86 -8.88 0.73 1.93
N ASP A 87 -9.65 1.73 2.39
CA ASP A 87 -10.46 2.56 1.49
C ASP A 87 -9.58 3.36 0.52
N ASP A 88 -8.39 3.78 0.92
CA ASP A 88 -7.42 4.44 0.03
C ASP A 88 -6.94 3.48 -1.05
N LEU A 89 -6.69 2.22 -0.69
CA LEU A 89 -6.30 1.17 -1.63
C LEU A 89 -7.41 0.82 -2.62
N MET A 90 -8.66 0.83 -2.16
CA MET A 90 -9.84 0.61 -3.01
C MET A 90 -10.03 1.75 -4.02
N ARG A 91 -9.63 2.98 -3.67
CA ARG A 91 -9.65 4.16 -4.56
C ARG A 91 -8.40 4.27 -5.43
N ALA A 92 -7.31 3.60 -5.05
CA ALA A 92 -6.05 3.63 -5.78
C ALA A 92 -6.19 3.00 -7.18
N PRO A 93 -5.41 3.47 -8.18
CA PRO A 93 -5.37 2.83 -9.48
C PRO A 93 -4.93 1.37 -9.33
N GLY A 94 -5.43 0.48 -10.20
CA GLY A 94 -5.09 -0.95 -10.15
C GLY A 94 -6.23 -1.90 -9.82
N HIS A 95 -7.45 -1.37 -9.70
CA HIS A 95 -8.67 -2.16 -9.46
C HIS A 95 -8.52 -3.10 -8.27
N CYS A 96 -8.20 -2.54 -7.11
CA CYS A 96 -8.30 -3.28 -5.86
C CYS A 96 -9.75 -3.73 -5.68
N HIS A 97 -9.96 -5.02 -5.43
CA HIS A 97 -11.28 -5.56 -5.18
C HIS A 97 -11.19 -6.71 -4.16
N PRO A 98 -12.22 -6.88 -3.32
CA PRO A 98 -12.31 -8.04 -2.44
C PRO A 98 -12.40 -9.32 -3.27
N LEU A 99 -11.77 -10.38 -2.78
CA LEU A 99 -11.91 -11.72 -3.30
C LEU A 99 -13.07 -12.43 -2.59
N ASN A 100 -13.81 -13.23 -3.35
CA ASN A 100 -14.91 -14.03 -2.83
C ASN A 100 -14.48 -15.49 -2.76
N GLY A 101 -14.84 -16.18 -1.67
CA GLY A 101 -14.58 -17.60 -1.47
C GLY A 101 -14.06 -17.89 -0.06
N GLU A 102 -14.19 -19.14 0.38
CA GLU A 102 -13.72 -19.55 1.72
C GLU A 102 -12.20 -19.46 1.85
N TYR A 103 -11.46 -19.77 0.78
CA TYR A 103 -10.00 -19.76 0.78
C TYR A 103 -9.39 -18.35 0.79
N TYR A 104 -10.02 -17.40 0.08
CA TYR A 104 -9.58 -16.01 -0.02
C TYR A 104 -10.44 -15.05 0.80
N LYS A 105 -11.02 -15.57 1.89
CA LYS A 105 -11.86 -14.76 2.77
C LYS A 105 -11.04 -13.61 3.35
N ASP A 106 -11.62 -12.42 3.33
CA ASP A 106 -11.00 -11.17 3.81
C ASP A 106 -9.71 -10.78 3.04
N CYS A 107 -9.48 -11.38 1.87
CA CYS A 107 -8.40 -11.01 0.96
C CYS A 107 -8.88 -10.05 -0.13
N PHE A 108 -7.95 -9.28 -0.65
CA PHE A 108 -8.09 -8.30 -1.71
C PHE A 108 -7.08 -8.58 -2.79
N ALA A 109 -7.40 -8.19 -4.04
CA ALA A 109 -6.52 -8.37 -5.17
C ALA A 109 -6.34 -7.09 -5.97
N PHE A 110 -5.07 -6.77 -6.28
CA PHE A 110 -4.73 -5.81 -7.32
C PHE A 110 -4.53 -6.50 -8.66
N ARG A 111 -5.06 -5.90 -9.72
CA ARG A 111 -4.78 -6.34 -11.10
C ARG A 111 -3.35 -5.93 -11.49
N LEU A 112 -2.59 -6.90 -11.99
CA LEU A 112 -1.27 -6.70 -12.55
C LEU A 112 -1.31 -6.82 -14.08
N ASP A 113 -0.16 -7.06 -14.71
CA ASP A 113 -0.07 -7.31 -16.15
C ASP A 113 -0.20 -8.79 -16.48
N GLY A 114 -0.55 -9.15 -17.72
CA GLY A 114 -0.59 -10.56 -18.14
C GLY A 114 -1.62 -11.45 -17.42
N GLY A 115 -2.61 -10.86 -16.74
CA GLY A 115 -3.61 -11.61 -15.95
C GLY A 115 -3.16 -11.98 -14.54
N TYR A 116 -1.95 -11.58 -14.15
CA TYR A 116 -1.49 -11.75 -12.78
C TYR A 116 -2.30 -10.89 -11.79
N ARG A 117 -2.37 -11.36 -10.55
CA ARG A 117 -2.96 -10.63 -9.42
C ARG A 117 -2.02 -10.66 -8.22
N LEU A 118 -1.89 -9.53 -7.55
CA LEU A 118 -1.25 -9.45 -6.23
C LEU A 118 -2.35 -9.57 -5.18
N ILE A 119 -2.27 -10.59 -4.33
CA ILE A 119 -3.24 -10.86 -3.28
C ILE A 119 -2.66 -10.42 -1.94
N PHE A 120 -3.46 -9.69 -1.17
CA PHE A 120 -3.12 -9.27 0.18
C PHE A 120 -4.36 -9.25 1.08
N ARG A 121 -4.15 -9.18 2.39
CA ARG A 121 -5.21 -8.92 3.38
C ARG A 121 -4.68 -8.02 4.49
N LEU A 122 -5.58 -7.48 5.30
CA LEU A 122 -5.15 -6.83 6.55
C LEU A 122 -4.78 -7.90 7.59
N MET A 123 -3.75 -7.63 8.39
CA MET A 123 -3.37 -8.48 9.51
C MET A 123 -4.36 -8.34 10.65
N THR A 124 -4.69 -9.45 11.32
CA THR A 124 -5.57 -9.39 12.50
C THR A 124 -4.83 -8.83 13.71
N ASP A 125 -5.57 -8.38 14.72
CA ASP A 125 -4.98 -7.82 15.94
C ASP A 125 -4.09 -8.84 16.66
N GLU A 126 -4.45 -10.12 16.63
CA GLU A 126 -3.64 -11.20 17.21
C GLU A 126 -2.32 -11.38 16.46
N GLU A 127 -2.34 -11.35 15.12
CA GLU A 127 -1.13 -11.50 14.31
C GLU A 127 -0.18 -10.31 14.49
N ARG A 128 -0.73 -9.09 14.59
CA ARG A 128 0.07 -7.88 14.85
C ARG A 128 0.72 -7.95 16.22
N LYS A 129 -0.03 -8.31 17.27
CA LYS A 129 0.50 -8.50 18.62
C LYS A 129 1.59 -9.58 18.69
N ALA A 130 1.39 -10.70 17.99
CA ALA A 130 2.38 -11.79 17.95
C ALA A 130 3.70 -11.38 17.27
N GLN A 131 3.66 -10.40 16.37
CA GLN A 131 4.83 -9.87 15.66
C GLN A 131 5.32 -8.53 16.22
N GLU A 132 4.81 -8.11 17.38
CA GLU A 132 5.12 -6.83 18.03
C GLU A 132 4.94 -5.61 17.09
N ILE A 133 3.99 -5.72 16.17
CA ILE A 133 3.60 -4.64 15.27
C ILE A 133 2.72 -3.67 16.07
N PRO A 134 2.98 -2.35 16.04
CA PRO A 134 2.12 -1.34 16.68
C PRO A 134 0.66 -1.50 16.28
N ASP A 135 -0.26 -0.92 17.07
CA ASP A 135 -1.71 -0.99 16.79
C ASP A 135 -2.14 -0.33 15.46
N ASP A 136 -1.19 0.21 14.70
CA ASP A 136 -1.37 0.63 13.31
C ASP A 136 -1.80 -0.54 12.41
N THR A 137 -2.45 -0.23 11.29
CA THR A 137 -2.94 -1.26 10.37
C THR A 137 -1.79 -1.80 9.52
N ALA A 138 -1.63 -3.12 9.43
CA ALA A 138 -0.63 -3.76 8.59
C ALA A 138 -1.29 -4.60 7.48
N ALA A 139 -0.70 -4.60 6.29
CA ALA A 139 -1.15 -5.37 5.14
C ALA A 139 -0.21 -6.56 4.90
N LEU A 140 -0.76 -7.77 4.94
CA LEU A 140 -0.05 -9.00 4.63
C LEU A 140 -0.24 -9.35 3.15
N VAL A 141 0.83 -9.25 2.38
CA VAL A 141 0.91 -9.78 1.01
C VAL A 141 0.98 -11.30 1.09
N VAL A 142 -0.03 -11.95 0.54
CA VAL A 142 -0.21 -13.40 0.62
C VAL A 142 0.52 -14.08 -0.52
N GLU A 143 0.26 -13.66 -1.76
CA GLU A 143 0.83 -14.30 -2.95
C GLU A 143 0.62 -13.47 -4.23
N ILE A 144 1.26 -13.91 -5.31
CA ILE A 144 1.07 -13.39 -6.67
C ILE A 144 0.69 -14.57 -7.57
N ILE A 145 -0.55 -14.57 -8.08
CA ILE A 145 -1.11 -15.68 -8.86
C ILE A 145 -1.38 -15.29 -10.31
N ASP A 146 -1.31 -16.26 -11.22
CA ASP A 146 -1.77 -16.14 -12.60
C ASP A 146 -3.23 -16.60 -12.70
N TYR A 147 -4.13 -15.69 -13.05
CA TYR A 147 -5.56 -16.00 -13.15
C TYR A 147 -5.94 -16.72 -14.46
N HIS A 148 -5.00 -16.93 -15.38
CA HIS A 148 -5.22 -17.63 -16.65
C HIS A 148 -4.70 -19.08 -16.65
N GLN A 149 -4.05 -19.52 -15.56
CA GLN A 149 -3.52 -20.88 -15.42
C GLN A 149 -4.38 -21.77 -14.49
N GLY A 150 -5.58 -21.30 -14.11
CA GLY A 150 -6.54 -22.04 -13.29
C GLY A 150 -7.55 -22.82 -14.11
#